data_AF-A0ABD5F481-F1
#
_entry.id   AF-A0ABD5F481-F1
#
_cell.length_a   1.000
_cell.length_b   1.000
_cell.length_c   1.000
_cell.angle_alpha   90.00
_cell.angle_beta   90.00
_cell.angle_gamma   90.00
#
_symmetry.space_group_name_H-M   'P 1'
#
loop_
_entity.id
_entity.type
_entity.pdbx_description
1 polymer ?
#
loop_
_entity_poly.entity_id
_entity_poly.type
_entity_poly.pdbx_seq_one_letter_code
_entity_poly.pdbx_strand_id
1 'polypeptide(L)'
;MNNPFGGGVFGAMWEAVEVETEKRAKEAEKIMKNVINKNTGALSDAVETEKIGDNSYLVGINENKLVSDERNAGNVNYVPYYYYGSKPHVIRAKNGKALHWRINGKDYYAKFVRHPGNKPHNFIQDTLDQMKK
;
A
#
# COMPACT_ATOMS: atom_id res chain seq x y z
N MET A 1 7.27 25.15 -9.97
CA MET A 1 7.67 26.47 -10.51
C MET A 1 7.50 27.52 -9.41
N ASN A 2 8.06 28.73 -9.56
CA ASN A 2 7.70 29.85 -8.68
C ASN A 2 6.24 30.24 -8.91
N ASN A 3 5.57 30.72 -7.86
CA ASN A 3 4.20 31.22 -7.88
C ASN A 3 3.90 32.04 -9.15
N PRO A 4 3.02 31.55 -10.06
CA PRO A 4 2.80 32.18 -11.36
C PRO A 4 2.08 33.54 -11.25
N PHE A 5 1.55 33.87 -10.07
CA PHE A 5 0.78 35.09 -9.82
C PHE A 5 1.54 36.19 -9.06
N GLY A 6 2.74 35.89 -8.52
CA GLY A 6 3.57 36.86 -7.79
C GLY A 6 3.01 37.32 -6.43
N GLY A 7 3.60 38.36 -5.82
CA GLY A 7 3.36 38.78 -4.42
C GLY A 7 2.07 39.57 -4.14
N GLY A 8 0.92 39.11 -4.63
CA GLY A 8 -0.40 39.72 -4.40
C GLY A 8 -1.46 38.71 -3.90
N VAL A 9 -2.74 39.10 -3.91
CA VAL A 9 -3.86 38.25 -3.43
C VAL A 9 -3.89 36.88 -4.12
N PHE A 10 -3.76 36.85 -5.44
CA PHE A 10 -3.74 35.60 -6.21
C PHE A 10 -2.53 34.72 -5.88
N GLY A 11 -1.38 35.33 -5.56
CA GLY A 11 -0.21 34.57 -5.12
C GLY A 11 -0.40 33.94 -3.74
N ALA A 12 -0.93 34.70 -2.79
CA ALA A 12 -1.24 34.17 -1.46
C ALA A 12 -2.29 33.05 -1.53
N MET A 13 -3.30 33.19 -2.41
CA MET A 13 -4.27 32.12 -2.68
C MET A 13 -3.61 30.87 -3.26
N TRP A 14 -2.70 31.04 -4.22
CA TRP A 14 -1.96 29.92 -4.81
C TRP A 14 -1.12 29.16 -3.77
N GLU A 15 -0.36 29.89 -2.95
CA GLU A 15 0.44 29.30 -1.86
C GLU A 15 -0.44 28.58 -0.84
N ALA A 16 -1.61 29.14 -0.49
CA ALA A 16 -2.57 28.48 0.40
C ALA A 16 -3.11 27.18 -0.21
N VAL A 17 -3.38 27.15 -1.52
CA VAL A 17 -3.82 25.94 -2.22
C VAL A 17 -2.71 24.89 -2.25
N GLU A 18 -1.46 25.27 -2.53
CA GLU A 18 -0.31 24.36 -2.49
C GLU A 18 -0.17 23.71 -1.11
N VAL A 19 -0.19 24.53 -0.05
CA VAL A 19 -0.07 24.05 1.34
C VAL A 19 -1.21 23.12 1.73
N GLU A 20 -2.45 23.48 1.43
CA GLU A 20 -3.60 22.63 1.77
C GLU A 20 -3.60 21.34 0.93
N THR A 21 -3.19 21.40 -0.34
CA THR A 21 -3.09 20.20 -1.20
C THR A 21 -2.04 19.23 -0.66
N GLU A 22 -0.86 19.71 -0.26
CA GLU A 22 0.16 18.86 0.35
C GLU A 22 -0.33 18.24 1.66
N LYS A 23 -1.00 19.04 2.50
CA LYS A 23 -1.57 18.57 3.76
C LYS A 23 -2.60 17.47 3.54
N ARG A 24 -3.49 17.63 2.55
CA ARG A 24 -4.48 16.63 2.16
C ARG A 24 -3.83 15.35 1.63
N ALA A 25 -2.74 15.46 0.88
CA ALA A 25 -1.98 14.30 0.42
C ALA A 25 -1.37 13.52 1.59
N LYS A 26 -0.74 14.20 2.56
CA LYS A 26 -0.19 13.57 3.77
C LYS A 26 -1.28 12.97 4.67
N GLU A 27 -2.45 13.61 4.74
CA GLU A 27 -3.62 13.06 5.43
C GLU A 27 -4.09 11.76 4.77
N ALA A 28 -4.23 11.74 3.44
CA ALA A 28 -4.57 10.55 2.67
C ALA A 28 -3.57 9.41 2.92
N GLU A 29 -2.27 9.71 2.92
CA GLU A 29 -1.22 8.72 3.22
C GLU A 29 -1.40 8.11 4.62
N LYS A 30 -1.63 8.96 5.63
CA LYS A 30 -1.82 8.53 7.02
C LYS A 30 -3.07 7.66 7.16
N ILE A 31 -4.19 8.07 6.54
CA ILE A 31 -5.43 7.31 6.56
C ILE A 31 -5.23 5.97 5.86
N MET A 32 -4.61 5.96 4.68
CA MET A 32 -4.33 4.74 3.91
C MET A 32 -3.50 3.74 4.72
N LYS A 33 -2.46 4.21 5.42
CA LYS A 33 -1.66 3.41 6.36
C LYS A 33 -2.47 2.83 7.52
N ASN A 34 -3.57 3.47 7.91
CA ASN A 34 -4.40 3.02 9.01
C ASN A 34 -5.49 2.04 8.58
N VAL A 35 -6.06 2.22 7.39
CA VAL A 35 -7.07 1.29 6.87
C VAL A 35 -6.46 -0.03 6.44
N ILE A 36 -5.22 -0.05 5.94
CA ILE A 36 -4.54 -1.30 5.56
C ILE A 36 -4.33 -2.19 6.80
N ASN A 37 -4.87 -3.42 6.75
CA ASN A 37 -4.69 -4.42 7.80
C ASN A 37 -3.21 -4.78 7.96
N LYS A 38 -2.70 -4.72 9.19
CA LYS A 38 -1.29 -4.97 9.51
C LYS A 38 -1.12 -6.37 10.08
N ASN A 39 -0.40 -7.22 9.34
CA ASN A 39 0.18 -8.45 9.88
C ASN A 39 1.69 -8.23 10.14
N THR A 40 2.47 -8.00 9.07
CA THR A 40 3.89 -7.64 9.14
C THR A 40 4.16 -6.14 9.04
N GLY A 41 3.22 -5.38 8.46
CA GLY A 41 3.33 -3.93 8.23
C GLY A 41 3.89 -3.51 6.86
N ALA A 42 4.51 -4.42 6.10
CA ALA A 42 5.21 -4.08 4.84
C ALA A 42 4.36 -3.32 3.82
N LEU A 43 3.11 -3.74 3.59
CA LEU A 43 2.20 -3.04 2.67
C LEU A 43 1.85 -1.63 3.15
N SER A 44 1.58 -1.46 4.45
CA SER A 44 1.30 -0.15 5.03
C SER A 44 2.51 0.76 4.96
N ASP A 45 3.71 0.25 5.24
CA ASP A 45 4.94 1.06 5.24
C ASP A 45 5.38 1.45 3.82
N ALA A 46 4.92 0.71 2.81
CA ALA A 46 5.11 1.02 1.39
C ALA A 46 4.15 2.10 0.87
N VAL A 47 3.18 2.56 1.66
CA VAL A 47 2.36 3.72 1.28
C VAL A 47 3.21 4.98 1.32
N GLU A 48 3.27 5.69 0.20
CA GLU A 48 4.05 6.92 0.05
C GLU A 48 3.27 7.99 -0.72
N THR A 49 3.65 9.23 -0.45
CA THR A 49 3.20 10.41 -1.19
C THR A 49 4.33 10.90 -2.09
N GLU A 50 4.05 11.04 -3.38
CA GLU A 50 4.98 11.58 -4.38
C GLU A 50 4.40 12.88 -4.95
N LYS A 51 5.21 13.95 -4.98
CA LYS A 51 4.84 15.20 -5.63
C LYS A 51 5.12 15.09 -7.14
N ILE A 52 4.08 15.08 -7.95
CA ILE A 52 4.19 15.02 -9.42
C ILE A 52 4.24 16.40 -10.05
N GLY A 53 3.60 17.39 -9.41
CA GLY A 53 3.59 18.77 -9.87
C GLY A 53 3.31 19.72 -8.74
N ASP A 54 3.24 21.02 -9.04
CA ASP A 54 3.13 22.07 -8.03
C ASP A 54 1.94 21.86 -7.09
N ASN A 55 0.78 21.48 -7.64
CA ASN A 55 -0.48 21.20 -6.93
C ASN A 55 -0.99 19.76 -7.11
N SER A 56 -0.10 18.82 -7.44
CA SER A 56 -0.50 17.45 -7.78
C SER A 56 0.39 16.45 -7.05
N TYR A 57 -0.24 15.61 -6.25
CA TYR A 57 0.42 14.55 -5.50
C TYR A 57 -0.22 13.20 -5.86
N LEU A 58 0.60 12.18 -5.99
CA LEU A 58 0.15 10.79 -5.95
C LEU A 58 0.31 10.25 -4.54
N VAL A 59 -0.73 9.58 -4.07
CA VAL A 59 -0.69 8.83 -2.81
C VAL A 59 -1.03 7.39 -3.14
N GLY A 60 -0.12 6.47 -2.85
CA GLY A 60 -0.28 5.09 -3.26
C GLY A 60 0.82 4.18 -2.73
N ILE A 61 0.89 2.98 -3.30
CA ILE A 61 1.91 1.99 -2.92
C ILE A 61 3.16 2.18 -3.76
N ASN A 62 4.29 2.38 -3.11
CA ASN A 62 5.59 2.24 -3.73
C ASN A 62 5.89 0.74 -3.94
N GLU A 63 5.67 0.26 -5.16
CA GLU A 63 5.84 -1.16 -5.50
C GLU A 63 7.28 -1.65 -5.30
N ASN A 64 8.26 -0.82 -5.65
CA ASN A 64 9.67 -1.17 -5.51
C ASN A 64 10.02 -1.38 -4.03
N LYS A 65 9.59 -0.46 -3.17
CA LYS A 65 9.78 -0.56 -1.72
C LYS A 65 9.13 -1.81 -1.15
N LEU A 66 7.89 -2.11 -1.58
CA LEU A 66 7.17 -3.30 -1.14
C LEU A 66 7.87 -4.60 -1.57
N VAL A 67 8.34 -4.67 -2.81
CA VAL A 67 9.02 -5.83 -3.37
C VAL A 67 10.38 -6.05 -2.72
N SER A 68 11.09 -4.97 -2.36
CA SER A 68 12.39 -5.04 -1.69
C SER A 68 12.34 -5.23 -0.17
N ASP A 69 11.16 -5.16 0.46
CA ASP A 69 11.02 -5.26 1.92
C ASP A 69 11.38 -6.67 2.41
N GLU A 70 12.28 -6.77 3.38
CA GLU A 70 12.75 -8.06 3.91
C GLU A 70 11.63 -8.93 4.50
N ARG A 71 10.52 -8.33 4.94
CA ARG A 71 9.34 -9.04 5.47
C ARG A 71 8.52 -9.67 4.33
N ASN A 72 8.72 -9.23 3.09
CA ASN A 72 8.12 -9.81 1.90
C ASN A 72 9.00 -10.95 1.37
N ALA A 73 8.96 -12.11 2.03
CA ALA A 73 9.80 -13.26 1.69
C ALA A 73 9.70 -13.74 0.22
N GLY A 74 8.63 -13.37 -0.49
CA GLY A 74 8.46 -13.69 -1.91
C GLY A 74 9.05 -12.66 -2.86
N ASN A 75 9.43 -11.47 -2.39
CA ASN A 75 9.77 -10.30 -3.22
C ASN A 75 8.76 -10.10 -4.36
N VAL A 76 7.46 -10.21 -4.04
CA VAL A 76 6.38 -10.11 -5.00
C VAL A 76 5.52 -8.88 -4.72
N ASN A 77 5.03 -8.24 -5.79
CA ASN A 77 3.96 -7.27 -5.65
C ASN A 77 2.66 -8.02 -5.36
N TYR A 78 2.25 -8.02 -4.09
CA TYR A 78 1.01 -8.68 -3.65
C TYR A 78 -0.19 -7.73 -3.51
N VAL A 79 -0.05 -6.45 -3.90
CA VAL A 79 -1.14 -5.46 -3.83
C VAL A 79 -2.40 -5.93 -4.56
N PRO A 80 -2.34 -6.49 -5.78
CA PRO A 80 -3.56 -6.92 -6.47
C PRO A 80 -4.31 -8.03 -5.72
N TYR A 81 -3.61 -8.98 -5.14
CA TYR A 81 -4.23 -10.08 -4.38
C TYR A 81 -4.86 -9.61 -3.07
N TYR A 82 -4.33 -8.52 -2.50
CA TYR A 82 -4.90 -7.87 -1.33
C TYR A 82 -6.15 -7.06 -1.70
N TYR A 83 -6.06 -6.25 -2.75
CA TYR A 83 -7.12 -5.37 -3.20
C TYR A 83 -8.32 -6.13 -3.77
N TYR A 84 -8.07 -7.04 -4.73
CA TYR A 84 -9.11 -7.83 -5.41
C TYR A 84 -9.44 -9.15 -4.71
N GLY A 85 -8.65 -9.55 -3.71
CA GLY A 85 -8.77 -10.86 -3.08
C GLY A 85 -8.19 -11.97 -3.96
N SER A 86 -8.35 -13.21 -3.49
CA SER A 86 -7.90 -14.40 -4.23
C SER A 86 -8.91 -15.53 -4.10
N LYS A 87 -9.01 -16.36 -5.15
CA LYS A 87 -9.81 -17.58 -5.11
C LYS A 87 -9.08 -18.69 -4.32
N PRO A 88 -9.80 -19.67 -3.76
CA PRO A 88 -9.17 -20.87 -3.23
C PRO A 88 -8.25 -21.51 -4.27
N HIS A 89 -7.03 -21.84 -3.88
CA HIS A 89 -6.00 -22.34 -4.79
C HIS A 89 -5.06 -23.32 -4.11
N VAL A 90 -4.26 -24.01 -4.90
CA VAL A 90 -3.29 -24.99 -4.41
C VAL A 90 -1.88 -24.42 -4.58
N ILE A 91 -1.14 -24.34 -3.48
CA ILE A 91 0.29 -24.00 -3.49
C ILE A 91 1.06 -25.32 -3.54
N ARG A 92 2.04 -25.43 -4.45
CA ARG A 92 2.83 -26.67 -4.67
C ARG A 92 4.32 -26.37 -4.54
N ALA A 93 5.07 -27.33 -4.01
CA ALA A 93 6.54 -27.27 -4.08
C ALA A 93 6.99 -27.40 -5.54
N LYS A 94 7.71 -26.39 -6.06
CA LYS A 94 8.18 -26.37 -7.45
C LYS A 94 9.61 -26.89 -7.59
N ASN A 95 10.55 -26.30 -6.83
CA ASN A 95 11.98 -26.61 -6.91
C ASN A 95 12.48 -27.44 -5.71
N GLY A 96 11.65 -27.64 -4.68
CA GLY A 96 12.00 -28.37 -3.46
C GLY A 96 11.18 -29.67 -3.32
N LYS A 97 11.61 -30.55 -2.40
CA LYS A 97 10.91 -31.82 -2.11
C LYS A 97 9.56 -31.62 -1.41
N ALA A 98 9.45 -30.56 -0.61
CA ALA A 98 8.24 -30.18 0.12
C ALA A 98 8.24 -28.67 0.39
N LEU A 99 7.05 -28.12 0.60
CA LEU A 99 6.85 -26.84 1.29
C LEU A 99 7.17 -27.05 2.78
N HIS A 100 7.68 -26.00 3.44
CA HIS A 100 8.01 -26.02 4.85
C HIS A 100 7.52 -24.72 5.51
N TRP A 101 6.92 -24.83 6.68
CA TRP A 101 6.56 -23.69 7.51
C TRP A 101 6.56 -24.09 8.99
N ARG A 102 6.67 -23.09 9.88
CA ARG A 102 6.76 -23.30 11.32
C ARG A 102 5.57 -22.65 12.03
N ILE A 103 4.90 -23.41 12.90
CA ILE A 103 3.79 -22.91 13.73
C ILE A 103 4.09 -23.30 15.17
N ASN A 104 4.13 -22.32 16.08
CA ASN A 104 4.37 -22.52 17.52
C ASN A 104 5.60 -23.40 17.79
N GLY A 105 6.71 -23.13 17.09
CA GLY A 105 7.95 -23.87 17.27
C GLY A 105 8.04 -25.21 16.56
N LYS A 106 6.94 -25.75 16.01
CA LYS A 106 6.89 -27.04 15.30
C LYS A 106 6.98 -26.87 13.79
N ASP A 107 7.79 -27.71 13.15
CA ASP A 107 7.95 -27.74 11.70
C ASP A 107 6.90 -28.60 11.01
N TYR A 108 6.37 -28.09 9.90
CA TYR A 108 5.38 -28.76 9.06
C TYR A 108 5.88 -28.84 7.63
N TYR A 109 5.65 -29.99 7.00
CA TYR A 109 6.06 -30.25 5.62
C TYR A 109 4.90 -30.81 4.80
N ALA A 110 4.74 -30.33 3.57
CA ALA A 110 3.73 -30.86 2.64
C ALA A 110 4.16 -30.72 1.18
N LYS A 111 3.74 -31.65 0.33
CA LYS A 111 3.94 -31.52 -1.13
C LYS A 111 3.11 -30.38 -1.73
N PHE A 112 1.94 -30.14 -1.16
CA PHE A 112 1.05 -29.05 -1.53
C PHE A 112 0.19 -28.62 -0.33
N VAL A 113 -0.33 -27.40 -0.39
CA VAL A 113 -1.31 -26.85 0.56
C VAL A 113 -2.53 -26.37 -0.21
N ARG A 114 -3.72 -26.65 0.31
CA ARG A 114 -4.98 -26.06 -0.19
C ARG A 114 -5.21 -24.76 0.57
N HIS A 115 -4.95 -23.62 -0.07
CA HIS A 115 -5.10 -22.32 0.55
C HIS A 115 -6.54 -21.83 0.38
N PRO A 116 -7.26 -21.49 1.47
CA PRO A 116 -8.55 -20.81 1.36
C PRO A 116 -8.31 -19.43 0.76
N GLY A 117 -9.07 -19.04 -0.27
CA GLY A 117 -8.90 -17.73 -0.89
C GLY A 117 -9.05 -16.57 0.11
N ASN A 118 -8.53 -15.40 -0.24
CA ASN A 118 -8.67 -14.19 0.59
C ASN A 118 -9.81 -13.31 0.08
N LYS A 119 -10.52 -12.67 1.01
CA LYS A 119 -11.53 -11.65 0.65
C LYS A 119 -10.83 -10.38 0.14
N PRO A 120 -11.42 -9.67 -0.83
CA PRO A 120 -10.91 -8.36 -1.27
C PRO A 120 -10.95 -7.35 -0.13
N HIS A 121 -9.99 -6.43 -0.14
CA HIS A 121 -9.97 -5.27 0.74
C HIS A 121 -9.65 -4.01 -0.08
N ASN A 122 -10.68 -3.23 -0.38
CA ASN A 122 -10.55 -2.00 -1.15
C ASN A 122 -10.10 -0.83 -0.26
N PHE A 123 -8.85 -0.88 0.17
CA PHE A 123 -8.26 0.13 1.04
C PHE A 123 -8.22 1.53 0.42
N ILE A 124 -8.30 1.66 -0.91
CA ILE A 124 -8.39 2.96 -1.60
C ILE A 124 -9.76 3.59 -1.31
N GLN A 125 -10.84 2.83 -1.53
CA GLN A 125 -12.19 3.31 -1.24
C GLN A 125 -12.37 3.62 0.26
N ASP A 126 -11.86 2.76 1.14
CA ASP A 126 -11.91 2.97 2.58
C ASP A 126 -11.14 4.24 3.00
N THR A 127 -10.02 4.55 2.33
CA THR A 127 -9.27 5.80 2.53
C THR A 127 -10.13 7.01 2.14
N LEU A 128 -10.73 6.98 0.94
CA LEU A 128 -11.57 8.06 0.44
C LEU A 128 -12.79 8.30 1.33
N ASP A 129 -13.40 7.24 1.85
CA ASP A 129 -14.56 7.35 2.72
C ASP A 129 -14.23 7.88 4.12
N GLN A 130 -13.00 7.67 4.60
CA GLN A 130 -12.51 8.34 5.81
C GLN A 130 -12.18 9.81 5.55
N MET A 131 -11.60 10.16 4.39
CA MET A 131 -11.28 11.55 4.05
C MET A 131 -12.50 12.45 3.88
N LYS A 132 -13.67 11.87 3.57
CA LYS A 132 -14.94 12.61 3.43
C LYS A 132 -15.57 13.02 4.76
N LYS A 133 -15.18 12.40 5.87
CA LYS A 133 -15.73 12.67 7.21
C LYS A 133 -15.09 13.90 7.82
#